data_AF-A0A8F5VN22-F1
#
_entry.id   AF-A0A8F5VN22-F1
#
_cell.length_a   1.000
_cell.length_b   1.000
_cell.length_c   1.000
_cell.angle_alpha   90.00
_cell.angle_beta   90.00
_cell.angle_gamma   90.00
#
_symmetry.space_group_name_H-M   'P 1'
#
loop_
_entity.id
_entity.type
_entity.pdbx_description
1 polymer ?
#
loop_
_entity_poly.entity_id
_entity_poly.type
_entity_poly.pdbx_seq_one_letter_code
_entity_poly.pdbx_strand_id
1 'polypeptide(L)'
;MKGFRHQPSEKKEEMNWTKIGIVAVCVLMAVFMIVSMFGMSWLNIFTQAKPGNTALVDFTFRDAQDRPVVTSVLSVITKAQDPSVMTFKANSLPVRVNVSSGEDLVPIQVINPYNEYGVMEFGLFGPEIDMISNSIAGMGVGDSKILTYPYAGQMSRQMSMEQFVNISGESFANVQVGDQVPLAFIDQPQIPLDNATPASYIRTATVVDRDAANITLNYGYPTVEIILAKLTTS
;
A
#
# COMPACT_ATOMS: atom_id res chain seq x y z
N MET A 1 46.10 -11.99 -74.87
CA MET A 1 44.94 -12.37 -74.01
C MET A 1 45.43 -13.14 -72.80
N LYS A 2 44.74 -12.94 -71.66
CA LYS A 2 44.91 -13.54 -70.32
C LYS A 2 46.14 -13.03 -69.56
N GLY A 3 46.04 -12.36 -68.42
CA GLY A 3 44.94 -12.23 -67.46
C GLY A 3 45.52 -12.45 -66.06
N PHE A 4 45.51 -11.41 -65.23
CA PHE A 4 45.95 -11.39 -63.83
C PHE A 4 45.42 -12.58 -63.01
N ARG A 5 46.21 -13.02 -62.02
CA ARG A 5 45.71 -13.39 -60.68
C ARG A 5 46.84 -13.25 -59.66
N HIS A 6 46.85 -12.11 -58.95
CA HIS A 6 47.50 -12.01 -57.65
C HIS A 6 46.61 -12.72 -56.63
N GLN A 7 47.17 -13.67 -55.87
CA GLN A 7 46.53 -14.16 -54.65
C GLN A 7 46.66 -13.08 -53.57
N PRO A 8 45.58 -12.70 -52.87
CA PRO A 8 45.72 -11.85 -51.71
C PRO A 8 46.32 -12.69 -50.57
N SER A 9 47.54 -12.36 -50.13
CA SER A 9 48.08 -12.92 -48.89
C SER A 9 47.32 -12.30 -47.72
N GLU A 10 46.49 -13.08 -47.04
CA GLU A 10 45.96 -12.71 -45.73
C GLU A 10 47.13 -12.52 -44.77
N LYS A 11 47.42 -11.27 -44.42
CA LYS A 11 48.29 -10.96 -43.29
C LYS A 11 47.56 -11.43 -42.03
N LYS A 12 48.11 -12.44 -41.35
CA LYS A 12 47.72 -12.74 -39.97
C LYS A 12 48.05 -11.50 -39.14
N GLU A 13 47.00 -10.80 -38.73
CA GLU A 13 47.10 -9.65 -37.85
C GLU A 13 47.62 -10.16 -36.51
N GLU A 14 48.87 -9.83 -36.17
CA GLU A 14 49.44 -10.18 -34.88
C GLU A 14 48.59 -9.51 -33.80
N MET A 15 47.89 -10.35 -33.04
CA MET A 15 46.96 -9.91 -32.01
C MET A 15 47.73 -9.07 -30.98
N ASN A 16 47.53 -7.76 -31.05
CA ASN A 16 48.30 -6.79 -30.30
C ASN A 16 47.80 -6.79 -28.84
N TRP A 17 48.40 -7.64 -28.01
CA TRP A 17 48.08 -7.83 -26.59
C TRP A 17 48.04 -6.52 -25.80
N THR A 18 48.82 -5.52 -26.21
CA THR A 18 48.82 -4.18 -25.61
C THR A 18 47.50 -3.44 -25.86
N LYS A 19 46.92 -3.55 -27.06
CA LYS A 19 45.58 -2.99 -27.35
C LYS A 19 44.50 -3.69 -26.53
N ILE A 20 44.59 -5.01 -26.37
CA ILE A 20 43.62 -5.78 -25.56
C ILE A 20 43.71 -5.36 -24.09
N GLY A 21 44.92 -5.19 -23.55
CA GLY A 21 45.12 -4.70 -22.19
C GLY A 21 44.55 -3.30 -21.97
N ILE A 22 44.78 -2.38 -22.92
CA ILE A 22 44.23 -1.01 -22.84
C ILE A 22 42.70 -1.03 -22.92
N VAL A 23 42.11 -1.81 -23.83
CA VAL A 23 40.64 -1.94 -23.95
C VAL A 23 40.05 -2.53 -22.68
N ALA A 24 40.68 -3.54 -22.07
CA ALA A 24 40.20 -4.13 -20.82
C ALA A 24 40.22 -3.12 -19.66
N VAL A 25 41.26 -2.30 -19.54
CA VAL A 25 41.35 -1.24 -18.51
C VAL A 25 40.32 -0.15 -18.74
N CYS A 26 40.10 0.28 -20.00
CA CYS A 26 39.08 1.27 -20.33
C CYS A 26 37.67 0.76 -20.01
N VAL A 27 37.37 -0.51 -20.30
CA VAL A 27 36.07 -1.12 -19.97
C VAL A 27 35.89 -1.23 -18.45
N LEU A 28 36.92 -1.65 -17.70
CA LEU A 28 36.87 -1.72 -16.24
C LEU A 28 36.63 -0.36 -15.60
N MET A 29 37.30 0.68 -16.10
CA MET A 29 37.14 2.05 -15.60
C MET A 29 35.75 2.60 -15.91
N ALA A 30 35.20 2.32 -17.11
CA ALA A 30 33.83 2.68 -17.45
C ALA A 30 32.80 1.99 -16.54
N VAL A 31 33.00 0.69 -16.25
CA VAL A 31 32.16 -0.05 -15.30
C VAL A 31 32.26 0.56 -13.89
N PHE A 32 33.46 0.89 -13.41
CA PHE A 32 33.64 1.54 -12.11
C PHE A 32 32.99 2.93 -12.05
N MET A 33 33.02 3.72 -13.14
CA MET A 33 32.30 4.99 -13.21
C MET A 33 30.79 4.78 -13.11
N ILE A 34 30.24 3.76 -13.80
CA ILE A 34 28.82 3.43 -13.72
C ILE A 34 28.46 2.99 -12.29
N VAL A 35 29.23 2.08 -11.68
CA VAL A 35 29.00 1.60 -10.31
C VAL A 35 29.17 2.73 -9.28
N SER A 36 30.13 3.64 -9.48
CA SER A 36 30.30 4.83 -8.64
C SER A 36 29.14 5.81 -8.76
N MET A 37 28.50 5.93 -9.94
CA MET A 37 27.28 6.74 -10.13
C MET A 37 26.07 6.15 -9.39
N PHE A 38 26.03 4.84 -9.19
CA PHE A 38 24.99 4.18 -8.36
C PHE A 38 25.20 4.37 -6.84
N GLY A 39 26.35 4.91 -6.41
CA GLY A 39 26.65 5.19 -4.99
C GLY A 39 26.54 3.95 -4.09
N MET A 40 26.55 4.12 -2.76
CA MET A 40 26.23 3.03 -1.81
C MET A 40 24.74 2.64 -1.81
N SER A 41 23.93 3.19 -2.72
CA SER A 41 22.46 3.00 -2.73
C SER A 41 22.05 1.55 -2.98
N TRP A 42 22.86 0.77 -3.71
CA TRP A 42 22.65 -0.67 -3.90
C TRP A 42 22.79 -1.49 -2.61
N LEU A 43 23.52 -1.00 -1.59
CA LEU A 43 23.65 -1.69 -0.30
C LEU A 43 22.36 -1.60 0.54
N ASN A 44 21.54 -0.57 0.33
CA ASN A 44 20.22 -0.44 0.96
C ASN A 44 19.17 -1.41 0.36
N ILE A 45 19.46 -2.07 -0.75
CA ILE A 45 18.60 -3.14 -1.30
C ILE A 45 18.79 -4.43 -0.47
N PHE A 46 19.93 -4.59 0.18
CA PHE A 46 20.21 -5.73 1.07
C PHE A 46 19.80 -5.48 2.53
N THR A 47 19.34 -4.28 2.88
CA THR A 47 18.86 -4.00 4.24
C THR A 47 17.42 -4.48 4.38
N GLN A 48 17.30 -5.67 4.99
CA GLN A 48 16.01 -6.24 5.36
C GLN A 48 15.47 -5.57 6.64
N ALA A 49 14.16 -5.45 6.71
CA ALA A 49 13.44 -5.00 7.88
C ALA A 49 13.65 -5.97 9.05
N LYS A 50 14.23 -5.46 10.15
CA LYS A 50 14.44 -6.21 11.40
C LYS A 50 13.49 -5.69 12.49
N PRO A 51 13.15 -6.51 13.50
CA PRO A 51 12.36 -6.06 14.63
C PRO A 51 12.90 -4.79 15.26
N GLY A 52 12.03 -3.80 15.49
CA GLY A 52 12.38 -2.51 16.10
C GLY A 52 12.72 -1.38 15.10
N ASN A 53 13.05 -1.71 13.84
CA ASN A 53 13.17 -0.73 12.77
C ASN A 53 11.84 -0.01 12.50
N THR A 54 11.90 1.16 11.90
CA THR A 54 10.73 1.88 11.39
C THR A 54 10.71 1.80 9.87
N ALA A 55 9.61 1.35 9.30
CA ALA A 55 9.38 1.30 7.86
C ALA A 55 8.26 2.28 7.48
N LEU A 56 8.36 2.87 6.29
CA LEU A 56 7.21 3.45 5.61
C LEU A 56 6.67 2.39 4.66
N VAL A 57 5.40 2.04 4.85
CA VAL A 57 4.71 1.01 4.11
C VAL A 57 3.64 1.66 3.25
N ASP A 58 3.76 1.48 1.94
CA ASP A 58 2.65 1.75 1.06
C ASP A 58 1.64 0.62 1.14
N PHE A 59 0.35 0.94 1.09
CA PHE A 59 -0.69 -0.04 1.33
C PHE A 59 -1.91 0.18 0.42
N THR A 60 -2.68 -0.88 0.24
CA THR A 60 -4.01 -0.86 -0.38
C THR A 60 -4.91 -1.85 0.36
N PHE A 61 -5.86 -1.34 1.13
CA PHE A 61 -6.92 -2.14 1.73
C PHE A 61 -8.03 -2.37 0.72
N ARG A 62 -8.53 -3.60 0.64
CA ARG A 62 -9.60 -3.99 -0.27
C ARG A 62 -10.77 -4.61 0.49
N ASP A 63 -11.98 -4.35 0.01
CA ASP A 63 -13.18 -5.02 0.52
C ASP A 63 -13.29 -6.46 0.01
N ALA A 64 -14.35 -7.16 0.39
CA ALA A 64 -14.61 -8.54 -0.03
C ALA A 64 -14.89 -8.69 -1.54
N GLN A 65 -15.15 -7.59 -2.24
CA GLN A 65 -15.36 -7.51 -3.68
C GLN A 65 -14.07 -7.10 -4.42
N ASP A 66 -12.92 -7.12 -3.74
CA ASP A 66 -11.60 -6.73 -4.25
C ASP A 66 -11.49 -5.25 -4.67
N ARG A 67 -12.44 -4.40 -4.24
CA ARG A 67 -12.41 -2.97 -4.53
C ARG A 67 -11.48 -2.26 -3.56
N PRO A 68 -10.63 -1.33 -4.03
CA PRO A 68 -9.79 -0.54 -3.15
C PRO A 68 -10.65 0.38 -2.29
N VAL A 69 -10.41 0.38 -0.98
CA VAL A 69 -11.12 1.23 -0.01
C VAL A 69 -10.24 2.39 0.41
N VAL A 70 -9.00 2.11 0.80
CA VAL A 70 -8.01 3.13 1.16
C VAL A 70 -6.64 2.68 0.69
N THR A 71 -5.90 3.59 0.07
CA THR A 71 -4.60 3.27 -0.54
C THR A 71 -3.66 4.47 -0.51
N SER A 72 -2.36 4.20 -0.34
CA SER A 72 -1.30 5.18 -0.57
C SER A 72 -0.73 5.12 -1.99
N VAL A 73 -1.13 4.11 -2.78
CA VAL A 73 -0.56 3.83 -4.10
C VAL A 73 -1.32 4.61 -5.18
N LEU A 74 -0.65 5.60 -5.77
CA LEU A 74 -1.27 6.51 -6.76
C LEU A 74 -1.86 5.77 -7.97
N SER A 75 -1.20 4.72 -8.46
CA SER A 75 -1.69 3.96 -9.62
C SER A 75 -3.00 3.20 -9.34
N VAL A 76 -3.25 2.82 -8.08
CA VAL A 76 -4.53 2.20 -7.69
C VAL A 76 -5.63 3.25 -7.73
N ILE A 77 -5.37 4.44 -7.19
CA ILE A 77 -6.31 5.57 -7.18
C ILE A 77 -6.70 5.96 -8.61
N THR A 78 -5.73 6.09 -9.51
CA THR A 78 -6.01 6.47 -10.91
C THR A 78 -6.80 5.41 -11.68
N LYS A 79 -6.74 4.14 -11.27
CA LYS A 79 -7.52 3.06 -11.87
C LYS A 79 -8.91 2.94 -11.27
N ALA A 80 -9.07 3.31 -10.01
CA ALA A 80 -10.34 3.30 -9.29
C ALA A 80 -11.27 4.48 -9.69
N GLN A 81 -11.13 5.03 -10.90
CA GLN A 81 -11.90 6.17 -11.44
C GLN A 81 -13.39 5.90 -11.71
N ASP A 82 -13.92 4.81 -11.18
CA ASP A 82 -15.35 4.58 -11.14
C ASP A 82 -15.95 5.42 -9.98
N PRO A 83 -16.82 6.42 -10.28
CA PRO A 83 -17.45 7.24 -9.24
C PRO A 83 -18.30 6.45 -8.25
N SER A 84 -18.67 5.20 -8.57
CA SER A 84 -19.42 4.31 -7.68
C SER A 84 -18.54 3.63 -6.62
N VAL A 85 -17.21 3.71 -6.73
CA VAL A 85 -16.27 3.10 -5.79
C VAL A 85 -15.66 4.18 -4.89
N MET A 86 -16.00 4.13 -3.61
CA MET A 86 -15.48 5.03 -2.59
C MET A 86 -14.06 4.62 -2.20
N THR A 87 -13.07 5.15 -2.93
CA THR A 87 -11.64 4.94 -2.66
C THR A 87 -11.00 6.18 -2.06
N PHE A 88 -10.33 6.03 -0.92
CA PHE A 88 -9.60 7.10 -0.26
C PHE A 88 -8.10 7.05 -0.56
N LYS A 89 -7.50 8.23 -0.78
CA LYS A 89 -6.05 8.41 -0.84
C LYS A 89 -5.49 8.66 0.55
N ALA A 90 -4.46 7.91 0.93
CA ALA A 90 -3.70 8.10 2.15
C ALA A 90 -2.22 8.38 1.86
N ASN A 91 -1.47 8.77 2.89
CA ASN A 91 0.00 8.74 2.85
C ASN A 91 0.50 7.34 3.24
N SER A 92 1.76 7.03 2.92
CA SER A 92 2.41 5.80 3.39
C SER A 92 2.36 5.72 4.92
N LEU A 93 2.12 4.52 5.44
CA LEU A 93 1.95 4.26 6.86
C LEU A 93 3.32 4.05 7.53
N PRO A 94 3.69 4.85 8.54
CA PRO A 94 4.86 4.54 9.38
C PRO A 94 4.52 3.37 10.31
N VAL A 95 5.25 2.27 10.17
CA VAL A 95 5.06 1.05 10.97
C VAL A 95 6.38 0.63 11.59
N ARG A 96 6.35 0.26 12.87
CA ARG A 96 7.49 -0.37 13.54
C ARG A 96 7.45 -1.87 13.28
N VAL A 97 8.56 -2.44 12.81
CA VAL A 97 8.64 -3.86 12.43
C VAL A 97 8.51 -4.75 13.66
N ASN A 98 7.58 -5.70 13.64
CA ASN A 98 7.32 -6.69 14.71
C ASN A 98 7.10 -6.03 16.09
N VAL A 99 6.40 -4.89 16.09
CA VAL A 99 5.98 -4.16 17.28
C VAL A 99 4.49 -3.85 17.13
N SER A 100 3.70 -4.14 18.16
CA SER A 100 2.26 -3.85 18.16
C SER A 100 2.00 -2.34 18.28
N SER A 101 0.93 -1.84 17.66
CA SER A 101 0.51 -0.45 17.82
C SER A 101 0.15 -0.12 19.26
N GLY A 102 -0.41 -1.09 20.01
CA GLY A 102 -0.98 -0.88 21.35
C GLY A 102 -2.25 -0.03 21.36
N GLU A 103 -2.72 0.44 20.21
CA GLU A 103 -3.91 1.26 20.01
C GLU A 103 -5.00 0.43 19.32
N ASP A 104 -6.23 0.50 19.83
CA ASP A 104 -7.38 -0.20 19.25
C ASP A 104 -7.77 0.37 17.89
N LEU A 105 -7.63 1.68 17.70
CA LEU A 105 -7.97 2.40 16.49
C LEU A 105 -6.92 3.51 16.23
N VAL A 106 -6.19 3.37 15.14
CA VAL A 106 -5.13 4.28 14.70
C VAL A 106 -5.68 5.20 13.62
N PRO A 107 -5.70 6.52 13.82
CA PRO A 107 -6.13 7.46 12.79
C PRO A 107 -5.08 7.61 11.69
N ILE A 108 -5.53 7.57 10.44
CA ILE A 108 -4.74 7.97 9.28
C ILE A 108 -5.44 9.08 8.52
N GLN A 109 -4.66 10.05 8.03
CA GLN A 109 -5.20 11.12 7.22
C GLN A 109 -5.47 10.62 5.79
N VAL A 110 -6.69 10.87 5.32
CA VAL A 110 -7.13 10.49 3.99
C VAL A 110 -7.82 11.64 3.26
N ILE A 111 -7.83 11.56 1.93
CA ILE A 111 -8.54 12.48 1.05
C ILE A 111 -9.39 11.66 0.10
N ASN A 112 -10.64 12.06 -0.12
CA ASN A 112 -11.44 11.50 -1.21
C ASN A 112 -11.05 12.23 -2.50
N PRO A 113 -10.48 11.55 -3.51
CA PRO A 113 -10.06 12.18 -4.75
C PRO A 113 -11.23 12.72 -5.60
N TYR A 114 -12.47 12.30 -5.32
CA TYR A 114 -13.67 12.68 -6.09
C TYR A 114 -14.51 13.78 -5.44
N ASN A 115 -14.30 14.05 -4.15
CA ASN A 115 -15.05 15.08 -3.43
C ASN A 115 -14.09 16.16 -2.90
N GLU A 116 -14.51 17.43 -2.96
CA GLU A 116 -13.73 18.57 -2.43
C GLU A 116 -13.67 18.62 -0.89
N TYR A 117 -14.23 17.62 -0.20
CA TYR A 117 -14.04 17.49 1.24
C TYR A 117 -12.55 17.34 1.53
N GLY A 118 -12.05 18.19 2.44
CA GLY A 118 -10.64 18.27 2.80
C GLY A 118 -10.12 16.99 3.45
N VAL A 119 -8.96 17.10 4.09
CA VAL A 119 -8.35 15.97 4.82
C VAL A 119 -9.33 15.44 5.88
N MET A 120 -9.60 14.14 5.85
CA MET A 120 -10.44 13.40 6.80
C MET A 120 -9.60 12.39 7.58
N GLU A 121 -10.08 11.96 8.73
CA GLU A 121 -9.43 10.90 9.51
C GLU A 121 -10.12 9.56 9.29
N PHE A 122 -9.39 8.60 8.74
CA PHE A 122 -9.83 7.23 8.55
C PHE A 122 -9.25 6.35 9.65
N GLY A 123 -10.07 5.51 10.29
CA GLY A 123 -9.62 4.67 11.39
C GLY A 123 -9.12 3.34 10.89
N LEU A 124 -7.90 2.94 11.21
CA LEU A 124 -7.39 1.57 11.04
C LEU A 124 -7.38 0.85 12.39
N PHE A 125 -7.88 -0.37 12.46
CA PHE A 125 -7.89 -1.12 13.72
C PHE A 125 -6.48 -1.62 14.06
N GLY A 126 -6.14 -1.65 15.36
CA GLY A 126 -4.85 -2.16 15.84
C GLY A 126 -4.43 -3.50 15.23
N PRO A 127 -5.31 -4.52 15.18
CA PRO A 127 -5.01 -5.79 14.52
C PRO A 127 -4.63 -5.68 13.03
N GLU A 128 -5.17 -4.69 12.30
CA GLU A 128 -4.81 -4.44 10.90
C GLU A 128 -3.37 -3.92 10.80
N ILE A 129 -2.97 -3.03 11.72
CA ILE A 129 -1.62 -2.47 11.80
C ILE A 129 -0.62 -3.53 12.26
N ASP A 130 -0.98 -4.31 13.26
CA ASP A 130 -0.16 -5.40 13.81
C ASP A 130 0.10 -6.48 12.76
N MET A 131 -0.90 -6.81 11.94
CA MET A 131 -0.73 -7.72 10.81
C MET A 131 0.32 -7.18 9.82
N ILE A 132 0.27 -5.89 9.48
CA ILE A 132 1.26 -5.24 8.62
C ILE A 132 2.65 -5.30 9.28
N SER A 133 2.74 -4.85 10.54
CA SER A 133 3.96 -4.82 11.36
C SER A 133 4.69 -6.16 11.43
N ASN A 134 3.95 -7.26 11.63
CA ASN A 134 4.51 -8.60 11.68
C ASN A 134 4.92 -9.10 10.28
N SER A 135 4.18 -8.71 9.25
CA SER A 135 4.38 -9.21 7.89
C SER A 135 5.58 -8.62 7.16
N ILE A 136 6.03 -7.42 7.56
CA ILE A 136 7.16 -6.69 6.97
C ILE A 136 8.51 -7.16 7.46
N ALA A 137 8.58 -7.98 8.51
CA ALA A 137 9.84 -8.55 8.97
C ALA A 137 10.50 -9.37 7.86
N GLY A 138 11.77 -9.07 7.56
CA GLY A 138 12.54 -9.71 6.49
C GLY A 138 12.33 -9.11 5.09
N MET A 139 11.38 -8.20 4.89
CA MET A 139 11.19 -7.52 3.60
C MET A 139 12.30 -6.50 3.35
N GLY A 140 12.78 -6.43 2.11
CA GLY A 140 13.62 -5.36 1.59
C GLY A 140 12.81 -4.19 1.06
N VAL A 141 13.47 -3.05 0.81
CA VAL A 141 12.83 -1.90 0.17
C VAL A 141 12.42 -2.25 -1.26
N GLY A 142 11.15 -2.01 -1.60
CA GLY A 142 10.54 -2.35 -2.88
C GLY A 142 9.83 -3.69 -2.90
N ASP A 143 10.01 -4.54 -1.87
CA ASP A 143 9.27 -5.79 -1.77
C ASP A 143 7.79 -5.52 -1.56
N SER A 144 6.95 -6.32 -2.21
CA SER A 144 5.50 -6.30 -2.04
C SER A 144 4.99 -7.62 -1.46
N LYS A 145 3.88 -7.54 -0.73
CA LYS A 145 3.23 -8.70 -0.13
C LYS A 145 1.73 -8.47 -0.04
N ILE A 146 0.97 -9.53 -0.27
CA ILE A 146 -0.47 -9.54 -0.05
C ILE A 146 -0.73 -10.22 1.28
N LEU A 147 -1.45 -9.54 2.16
CA LEU A 147 -1.87 -10.01 3.46
C LEU A 147 -3.35 -10.35 3.40
N THR A 148 -3.72 -11.45 4.05
CA THR A 148 -5.12 -11.85 4.20
C THR A 148 -5.50 -11.77 5.66
N TYR A 149 -6.56 -11.03 5.96
CA TYR A 149 -7.11 -10.92 7.30
C TYR A 149 -8.30 -11.88 7.46
N PRO A 150 -8.10 -13.06 8.10
CA PRO A 150 -9.13 -14.10 8.15
C PRO A 150 -10.36 -13.70 8.96
N TYR A 151 -10.23 -12.71 9.85
CA TYR A 151 -11.31 -12.22 10.70
C TYR A 151 -12.08 -11.04 10.09
N ALA A 152 -11.74 -10.57 8.88
CA ALA A 152 -12.46 -9.49 8.20
C ALA A 152 -13.96 -9.81 8.06
N GLY A 153 -14.32 -11.06 7.78
CA GLY A 153 -15.72 -11.50 7.70
C GLY A 153 -16.51 -11.35 9.01
N GLN A 154 -15.82 -11.37 10.15
CA GLN A 154 -16.43 -11.23 11.48
C GLN A 154 -16.62 -9.77 11.90
N MET A 155 -16.00 -8.83 11.17
CA MET A 155 -16.17 -7.39 11.36
C MET A 155 -17.47 -6.91 10.68
N SER A 156 -18.58 -7.48 11.14
CA SER A 156 -19.92 -7.20 10.62
C SER A 156 -20.81 -6.65 11.72
N ARG A 157 -21.62 -5.66 11.37
CA ARG A 157 -22.65 -5.10 12.25
C ARG A 157 -24.00 -5.16 11.57
N GLN A 158 -24.93 -5.84 12.21
CA GLN A 158 -26.35 -5.72 11.89
C GLN A 158 -26.92 -4.51 12.61
N MET A 159 -27.76 -3.74 11.92
CA MET A 159 -28.44 -2.58 12.47
C MET A 159 -29.83 -2.43 11.87
N SER A 160 -30.74 -1.78 12.61
CA SER A 160 -32.06 -1.44 12.09
C SER A 160 -31.95 -0.34 11.02
N MET A 161 -33.00 -0.18 10.20
CA MET A 161 -33.10 0.93 9.24
C MET A 161 -32.88 2.30 9.90
N GLU A 162 -33.50 2.52 11.07
CA GLU A 162 -33.37 3.78 11.80
C GLU A 162 -31.93 4.03 12.26
N GLN A 163 -31.24 3.00 12.75
CA GLN A 163 -29.84 3.09 13.14
C GLN A 163 -28.94 3.37 11.93
N PHE A 164 -29.21 2.72 10.80
CA PHE A 164 -28.47 2.95 9.57
C PHE A 164 -28.58 4.40 9.12
N VAL A 165 -29.79 4.92 8.94
CA VAL A 165 -30.03 6.29 8.48
C VAL A 165 -29.40 7.31 9.43
N ASN A 166 -29.45 7.07 10.74
CA ASN A 166 -28.83 7.96 11.74
C ASN A 166 -27.29 7.95 11.70
N ILE A 167 -26.65 6.84 11.32
CA ILE A 167 -25.18 6.70 11.34
C ILE A 167 -24.56 7.07 10.00
N SER A 168 -25.11 6.58 8.89
CA SER A 168 -24.56 6.81 7.55
C SER A 168 -25.03 8.12 6.92
N GLY A 169 -26.19 8.64 7.35
CA GLY A 169 -26.88 9.74 6.68
C GLY A 169 -27.48 9.36 5.32
N GLU A 170 -27.37 8.09 4.92
CA GLU A 170 -27.86 7.56 3.66
C GLU A 170 -29.31 7.10 3.74
N SER A 171 -30.03 7.23 2.65
CA SER A 171 -31.41 6.71 2.57
C SER A 171 -31.40 5.19 2.40
N PHE A 172 -32.01 4.48 3.35
CA PHE A 172 -32.17 3.03 3.28
C PHE A 172 -32.81 2.55 1.96
N ALA A 173 -33.70 3.35 1.36
CA ALA A 173 -34.35 3.00 0.10
C ALA A 173 -33.36 2.85 -1.08
N ASN A 174 -32.28 3.63 -1.07
CA ASN A 174 -31.33 3.71 -2.18
C ASN A 174 -30.17 2.71 -2.07
N VAL A 175 -29.98 2.10 -0.90
CA VAL A 175 -28.82 1.25 -0.59
C VAL A 175 -29.11 -0.20 -0.94
N GLN A 176 -28.27 -0.82 -1.76
CA GLN A 176 -28.35 -2.21 -2.21
C GLN A 176 -27.23 -3.07 -1.62
N VAL A 177 -27.42 -4.39 -1.64
CA VAL A 177 -26.35 -5.34 -1.29
C VAL A 177 -25.19 -5.15 -2.27
N GLY A 178 -23.98 -5.00 -1.74
CA GLY A 178 -22.76 -4.69 -2.50
C GLY A 178 -22.36 -3.22 -2.49
N ASP A 179 -23.24 -2.32 -2.06
CA ASP A 179 -22.92 -0.89 -2.01
C ASP A 179 -21.91 -0.57 -0.89
N GLN A 180 -21.09 0.46 -1.12
CA GLN A 180 -20.18 1.01 -0.13
C GLN A 180 -20.85 2.17 0.61
N VAL A 181 -20.78 2.13 1.93
CA VAL A 181 -21.37 3.15 2.81
C VAL A 181 -20.34 3.64 3.81
N PRO A 182 -20.22 4.96 4.06
CA PRO A 182 -19.37 5.48 5.11
C PRO A 182 -19.97 5.16 6.48
N LEU A 183 -19.14 4.72 7.42
CA LEU A 183 -19.45 4.50 8.82
C LEU A 183 -18.50 5.31 9.70
N ALA A 184 -19.05 5.97 10.72
CA ALA A 184 -18.29 6.63 11.76
C ALA A 184 -18.01 5.67 12.94
N PHE A 185 -16.76 5.63 13.38
CA PHE A 185 -16.30 4.93 14.58
C PHE A 185 -15.76 5.94 15.59
N ILE A 186 -16.07 5.73 16.86
CA ILE A 186 -15.57 6.54 17.97
C ILE A 186 -14.65 5.69 18.84
N ASP A 187 -13.54 6.27 19.28
CA ASP A 187 -12.55 5.65 20.17
C ASP A 187 -13.09 5.37 21.57
N GLN A 188 -13.92 6.28 22.09
CA GLN A 188 -14.49 6.21 23.44
C GLN A 188 -15.98 6.57 23.40
N PRO A 189 -16.90 5.58 23.53
CA PRO A 189 -18.33 5.86 23.60
C PRO A 189 -18.78 6.47 24.95
N GLN A 190 -17.85 6.67 25.89
CA GLN A 190 -18.12 7.35 27.15
C GLN A 190 -18.12 8.86 26.91
N ILE A 191 -19.20 9.56 27.32
CA ILE A 191 -19.21 11.02 27.35
C ILE A 191 -18.09 11.45 28.30
N PRO A 192 -17.03 12.12 27.82
CA PRO A 192 -15.99 12.60 28.71
C PRO A 192 -16.63 13.55 29.73
N LEU A 193 -16.28 13.46 31.01
CA LEU A 193 -16.72 14.43 32.03
C LEU A 193 -16.28 15.87 31.67
N ASP A 194 -15.39 15.98 30.68
CA ASP A 194 -14.53 17.09 30.31
C ASP A 194 -15.09 17.93 29.14
N ASN A 195 -16.29 17.63 28.60
CA ASN A 195 -16.82 18.22 27.36
C ASN A 195 -15.88 18.06 26.14
N ALA A 196 -14.96 17.08 26.15
CA ALA A 196 -14.15 16.78 24.98
C ALA A 196 -15.03 16.12 23.91
N THR A 197 -15.02 16.65 22.69
CA THR A 197 -15.69 16.01 21.54
C THR A 197 -14.97 14.69 21.23
N PRO A 198 -15.66 13.54 21.27
CA PRO A 198 -15.05 12.26 20.93
C PRO A 198 -14.47 12.30 19.52
N ALA A 199 -13.29 11.72 19.32
CA ALA A 199 -12.70 11.65 17.99
C ALA A 199 -13.50 10.65 17.16
N SER A 200 -13.97 11.08 15.99
CA SER A 200 -14.76 10.26 15.08
C SER A 200 -13.96 9.99 13.82
N TYR A 201 -13.81 8.72 13.50
CA TYR A 201 -13.04 8.24 12.36
C TYR A 201 -13.96 7.60 11.34
N ILE A 202 -13.76 7.94 10.07
CA ILE A 202 -14.53 7.33 8.98
C ILE A 202 -13.93 5.98 8.59
N ARG A 203 -14.78 5.02 8.24
CA ARG A 203 -14.42 3.79 7.54
C ARG A 203 -15.47 3.50 6.49
N THR A 204 -15.09 2.78 5.43
CA THR A 204 -16.07 2.30 4.45
C THR A 204 -16.52 0.91 4.84
N ALA A 205 -17.82 0.69 4.89
CA ALA A 205 -18.40 -0.63 5.01
C ALA A 205 -19.09 -1.03 3.71
N THR A 206 -19.20 -2.33 3.49
CA THR A 206 -19.95 -2.90 2.38
C THR A 206 -21.23 -3.55 2.90
N VAL A 207 -22.34 -3.29 2.22
CA VAL A 207 -23.62 -3.93 2.52
C VAL A 207 -23.54 -5.40 2.12
N VAL A 208 -23.63 -6.32 3.08
CA VAL A 208 -23.54 -7.76 2.82
C VAL A 208 -24.91 -8.45 2.84
N ASP A 209 -25.87 -7.88 3.56
CA ASP A 209 -27.24 -8.38 3.61
C ASP A 209 -28.22 -7.26 3.96
N ARG A 210 -29.47 -7.41 3.52
CA ARG A 210 -30.57 -6.45 3.74
C ARG A 210 -31.91 -7.17 3.73
N ASP A 211 -32.74 -6.88 4.72
CA ASP A 211 -34.15 -7.27 4.75
C ASP A 211 -35.06 -6.03 4.85
N ALA A 212 -36.36 -6.23 5.12
CA ALA A 212 -37.32 -5.13 5.23
C ALA A 212 -37.15 -4.24 6.48
N ALA A 213 -36.36 -4.65 7.46
CA ALA A 213 -36.19 -4.01 8.77
C ALA A 213 -34.72 -3.76 9.16
N ASN A 214 -33.79 -4.52 8.61
CA ASN A 214 -32.39 -4.57 9.01
C ASN A 214 -31.44 -4.51 7.81
N ILE A 215 -30.22 -4.07 8.09
CA ILE A 215 -29.10 -4.11 7.19
C ILE A 215 -27.88 -4.64 7.90
N THR A 216 -27.10 -5.46 7.21
CA THR A 216 -25.83 -6.00 7.70
C THR A 216 -24.71 -5.37 6.90
N LEU A 217 -23.80 -4.71 7.60
CA LEU A 217 -22.64 -4.05 7.02
C LEU A 217 -21.37 -4.78 7.46
N ASN A 218 -20.45 -5.05 6.52
CA ASN A 218 -19.12 -5.53 6.83
C ASN A 218 -18.10 -4.40 6.63
N TYR A 219 -17.31 -4.10 7.65
CA TYR A 219 -16.30 -3.05 7.65
C TYR A 219 -14.87 -3.60 7.81
N GLY A 220 -14.71 -4.91 7.65
CA GLY A 220 -13.43 -5.60 7.63
C GLY A 220 -12.88 -5.68 6.20
N TYR A 221 -11.56 -5.53 6.08
CA TYR A 221 -10.87 -5.61 4.80
C TYR A 221 -10.11 -6.94 4.72
N PRO A 222 -10.60 -7.92 3.95
CA PRO A 222 -9.99 -9.25 3.90
C PRO A 222 -8.61 -9.26 3.26
N THR A 223 -8.30 -8.29 2.40
CA THR A 223 -7.04 -8.25 1.67
C THR A 223 -6.37 -6.91 1.84
N VAL A 224 -5.07 -6.95 2.15
CA VAL A 224 -4.22 -5.76 2.25
C VAL A 224 -2.95 -6.01 1.45
N GLU A 225 -2.78 -5.27 0.37
CA GLU A 225 -1.51 -5.27 -0.37
C GLU A 225 -0.58 -4.23 0.26
N ILE A 226 0.66 -4.63 0.55
CA ILE A 226 1.67 -3.77 1.14
C ILE A 226 2.93 -3.75 0.27
N ILE A 227 3.63 -2.62 0.28
CA ILE A 227 4.92 -2.41 -0.37
C ILE A 227 5.83 -1.68 0.62
N LEU A 228 7.03 -2.21 0.88
CA LEU A 228 7.99 -1.54 1.75
C LEU A 228 8.64 -0.38 0.99
N ALA A 229 8.15 0.84 1.19
CA ALA A 229 8.59 2.02 0.45
C ALA A 229 9.94 2.56 0.96
N LYS A 230 10.15 2.51 2.28
CA LYS A 230 11.39 2.98 2.91
C LYS A 230 11.66 2.25 4.20
N LEU A 231 12.93 1.96 4.47
CA LEU A 231 13.39 1.45 5.76
C LEU A 231 14.26 2.50 6.47
N THR A 232 13.95 2.79 7.72
CA THR A 232 14.78 3.58 8.62
C THR A 232 15.33 2.64 9.70
N THR A 233 16.65 2.45 9.69
CA THR A 233 17.36 1.69 10.72
C THR A 233 17.54 2.56 11.95
N SER A 234 17.12 2.05 13.11
CA SER A 234 17.47 2.65 14.41
C SER A 234 18.86 2.20 14.86
#